data_AF-A0A7W0NKN1-F1
#
_entry.id   AF-A0A7W0NKN1-F1
#
_cell.length_a   1.000
_cell.length_b   1.000
_cell.length_c   1.000
_cell.angle_alpha   90.00
_cell.angle_beta   90.00
_cell.angle_gamma   90.00
#
_symmetry.space_group_name_H-M   'P 1'
#
loop_
_entity.id
_entity.type
_entity.pdbx_description
1 polymer ?
#
loop_
_entity_poly.entity_id
_entity_poly.type
_entity_poly.pdbx_seq_one_letter_code
_entity_poly.pdbx_strand_id
1 'polypeptide(L)'
;FEAPLRARVDAGATRTGELGAALRELGAGEVELRQRAEEAAQRATEIEIELTRIEGDAADARRRLAEAAAEPAEGDDRGELAARVERLEARRIQLGQVNPLAKEEYDAEKERLEELETQREDLERSLKELDALRTELAETVERRFTETFDAVAAHFEEVATTLFPGGEGRLRLVEPADDEGEPSLGLGIEVELRPAGKKITRLGMLSGGEKALGAISFLFALFLAKPCPFYLLDEVEAALDDANIGRFVELLRRYADRAQFVVITHQKRTMEAADVLYGVTMGGDGVSQIVSRRLPREDAAAVAG
;
A
#
# COMPACT_ATOMS: atom_id res chain seq x y z
N PHE A 1 -60.24 137.78 16.55
CA PHE A 1 -60.08 136.70 15.55
C PHE A 1 -58.60 136.28 15.50
N GLU A 2 -58.14 135.53 16.51
CA GLU A 2 -56.75 135.06 16.68
C GLU A 2 -56.39 133.80 15.86
N ALA A 3 -57.32 133.28 15.05
CA ALA A 3 -57.17 132.01 14.32
C ALA A 3 -56.14 132.00 13.16
N PRO A 4 -55.95 133.05 12.33
CA PRO A 4 -55.14 132.92 11.11
C PRO A 4 -53.61 132.99 11.34
N LEU A 5 -53.16 133.56 12.47
CA LEU A 5 -51.73 133.66 12.81
C LEU A 5 -51.18 132.36 13.42
N ARG A 6 -51.98 131.64 14.21
CA ARG A 6 -51.61 130.31 14.76
C ARG A 6 -51.42 129.28 13.64
N ALA A 7 -52.32 129.24 12.67
CA ALA A 7 -52.25 128.33 11.53
C ALA A 7 -51.00 128.50 10.65
N ARG A 8 -50.47 129.73 10.49
CA ARG A 8 -49.24 129.98 9.71
C ARG A 8 -47.97 129.59 10.48
N VAL A 9 -47.96 129.71 11.80
CA VAL A 9 -46.85 129.27 12.65
C VAL A 9 -46.84 127.74 12.75
N ASP A 10 -48.01 127.11 12.88
CA ASP A 10 -48.16 125.65 12.90
C ASP A 10 -47.75 125.02 11.55
N ALA A 11 -48.16 125.62 10.43
CA ALA A 11 -47.73 125.18 9.09
C ALA A 11 -46.22 125.41 8.80
N GLY A 12 -45.64 126.44 9.42
CA GLY A 12 -44.20 126.69 9.38
C GLY A 12 -43.43 125.63 10.18
N ALA A 13 -43.93 125.27 11.36
CA ALA A 13 -43.34 124.27 12.26
C ALA A 13 -43.46 122.84 11.70
N THR A 14 -44.54 122.48 11.02
CA THR A 14 -44.66 121.20 10.32
C THR A 14 -43.67 121.10 9.16
N ARG A 15 -43.50 122.16 8.36
CA ARG A 15 -42.56 122.16 7.24
C ARG A 15 -41.09 122.09 7.66
N THR A 16 -40.69 122.75 8.76
CA THR A 16 -39.36 122.55 9.36
C THR A 16 -39.20 121.17 9.98
N GLY A 17 -40.27 120.59 10.54
CA GLY A 17 -40.27 119.22 11.03
C GLY A 17 -40.07 118.18 9.92
N GLU A 18 -40.76 118.35 8.78
CA GLU A 18 -40.63 117.51 7.58
C GLU A 18 -39.24 117.63 6.95
N LEU A 19 -38.71 118.84 6.81
CA LEU A 19 -37.33 119.06 6.32
C LEU A 19 -36.29 118.47 7.28
N GLY A 20 -36.50 118.58 8.60
CA GLY A 20 -35.65 117.96 9.61
C GLY A 20 -35.74 116.43 9.63
N ALA A 21 -36.89 115.85 9.26
CA ALA A 21 -37.04 114.41 9.05
C ALA A 21 -36.28 113.96 7.79
N ALA A 22 -36.45 114.66 6.66
CA ALA A 22 -35.75 114.36 5.41
C ALA A 22 -34.22 114.50 5.53
N LEU A 23 -33.73 115.50 6.26
CA LEU A 23 -32.29 115.65 6.56
C LEU A 23 -31.74 114.50 7.41
N ARG A 24 -32.52 114.00 8.37
CA ARG A 24 -32.12 112.83 9.18
C ARG A 24 -32.14 111.54 8.35
N GLU A 25 -33.10 111.37 7.47
CA GLU A 25 -33.18 110.22 6.56
C GLU A 25 -32.03 110.23 5.55
N LEU A 26 -31.74 111.37 4.93
CA LEU A 26 -30.57 111.54 4.05
C LEU A 26 -29.25 111.34 4.79
N GLY A 27 -29.12 111.87 6.02
CA GLY A 27 -27.94 111.66 6.85
C GLY A 27 -27.74 110.19 7.25
N ALA A 28 -28.83 109.48 7.55
CA ALA A 28 -28.79 108.04 7.80
C ALA A 28 -28.38 107.26 6.53
N GLY A 29 -28.90 107.63 5.37
CA GLY A 29 -28.52 107.04 4.09
C GLY A 29 -27.07 107.30 3.70
N GLU A 30 -26.53 108.49 3.99
CA GLU A 30 -25.11 108.80 3.77
C GLU A 30 -24.20 107.94 4.66
N VAL A 31 -24.55 107.77 5.93
CA VAL A 31 -23.79 106.93 6.87
C VAL A 31 -23.82 105.45 6.41
N GLU A 32 -24.98 104.95 5.98
CA GLU A 32 -25.10 103.57 5.48
C GLU A 32 -24.30 103.35 4.20
N LEU A 33 -24.36 104.28 3.24
CA LEU A 33 -23.55 104.21 2.02
C LEU A 33 -22.05 104.25 2.31
N ARG A 34 -21.63 105.08 3.28
CA ARG A 34 -20.24 105.19 3.70
C ARG A 34 -19.75 103.90 4.35
N GLN A 35 -20.57 103.28 5.20
CA GLN A 35 -20.26 101.99 5.81
C GLN A 35 -20.15 100.87 4.75
N ARG A 36 -21.08 100.81 3.80
CA ARG A 36 -21.01 99.83 2.68
C ARG A 36 -19.78 100.04 1.79
N ALA A 37 -19.39 101.29 1.55
CA ALA A 37 -18.18 101.59 0.78
C ALA A 37 -16.90 101.14 1.52
N GLU A 38 -16.86 101.31 2.85
CA GLU A 38 -15.74 100.87 3.68
C GLU A 38 -15.64 99.33 3.73
N GLU A 39 -16.76 98.62 3.88
CA GLU A 39 -16.81 97.15 3.80
C GLU A 39 -16.42 96.60 2.43
N ALA A 40 -16.79 97.29 1.35
CA ALA A 40 -16.39 96.90 0.00
C ALA A 40 -14.89 97.11 -0.23
N ALA A 41 -14.32 98.21 0.29
CA ALA A 41 -12.89 98.49 0.21
C ALA A 41 -12.06 97.46 1.01
N GLN A 42 -12.54 97.05 2.19
CA GLN A 42 -11.90 95.97 2.97
C GLN A 42 -11.90 94.65 2.18
N ARG A 43 -13.04 94.24 1.62
CA ARG A 43 -13.13 93.02 0.78
C ARG A 43 -12.24 93.06 -0.45
N ALA A 44 -12.14 94.21 -1.11
CA ALA A 44 -11.25 94.36 -2.26
C ALA A 44 -9.78 94.17 -1.85
N THR A 45 -9.38 94.72 -0.70
CA THR A 45 -8.03 94.57 -0.15
C THR A 45 -7.72 93.11 0.20
N GLU A 46 -8.67 92.38 0.80
CA GLU A 46 -8.54 90.95 1.10
C GLU A 46 -8.31 90.12 -0.17
N ILE A 47 -9.10 90.38 -1.22
CA ILE A 47 -8.97 89.69 -2.50
C ILE A 47 -7.63 90.00 -3.17
N GLU A 48 -7.15 91.25 -3.11
CA GLU A 48 -5.84 91.62 -3.65
C GLU A 48 -4.69 90.89 -2.94
N ILE A 49 -4.77 90.74 -1.62
CA ILE A 49 -3.78 89.98 -0.84
C ILE A 49 -3.81 88.50 -1.23
N GLU A 50 -4.99 87.89 -1.37
CA GLU A 50 -5.10 86.50 -1.82
C GLU A 50 -4.57 86.29 -3.23
N LEU A 51 -4.89 87.20 -4.16
CA LEU A 51 -4.41 87.14 -5.53
C LEU A 51 -2.88 87.22 -5.56
N THR A 52 -2.29 88.16 -4.83
CA THR A 52 -0.83 88.33 -4.73
C THR A 52 -0.16 87.06 -4.18
N ARG A 53 -0.78 86.41 -3.17
CA ARG A 53 -0.29 85.14 -2.63
C ARG A 53 -0.34 84.02 -3.68
N ILE A 54 -1.46 83.86 -4.37
CA ILE A 54 -1.64 82.82 -5.40
C ILE A 54 -0.67 83.04 -6.56
N GLU A 55 -0.47 84.28 -6.99
CA GLU A 55 0.48 84.63 -8.04
C GLU A 55 1.91 84.34 -7.61
N GLY A 56 2.26 84.62 -6.35
CA GLY A 56 3.54 84.26 -5.75
C GLY A 56 3.79 82.75 -5.75
N ASP A 57 2.82 81.97 -5.27
CA ASP A 57 2.89 80.49 -5.23
C ASP A 57 3.00 79.91 -6.65
N ALA A 58 2.25 80.45 -7.61
CA ALA A 58 2.29 80.03 -9.00
C ALA A 58 3.65 80.36 -9.66
N ALA A 59 4.22 81.52 -9.37
CA ALA A 59 5.53 81.90 -9.86
C ALA A 59 6.65 81.02 -9.28
N ASP A 60 6.57 80.69 -7.98
CA ASP A 60 7.51 79.78 -7.31
C ASP A 60 7.39 78.36 -7.86
N ALA A 61 6.18 77.85 -8.08
CA ALA A 61 5.94 76.56 -8.72
C ALA A 61 6.50 76.50 -10.15
N ARG A 62 6.30 77.56 -10.95
CA ARG A 62 6.87 77.66 -12.31
C ARG A 62 8.39 77.72 -12.29
N ARG A 63 8.98 78.42 -11.31
CA ARG A 63 10.44 78.48 -11.15
C ARG A 63 11.02 77.12 -10.79
N ARG A 64 10.43 76.43 -9.82
CA ARG A 64 10.84 75.05 -9.46
C ARG A 64 10.74 74.10 -10.66
N LEU A 65 9.69 74.22 -11.46
CA LEU A 65 9.53 73.42 -12.69
C LEU A 65 10.64 73.73 -13.72
N ALA A 66 11.00 75.00 -13.89
CA ALA A 66 12.07 75.42 -14.80
C ALA A 66 13.46 74.99 -14.30
N GLU A 67 13.73 75.13 -13.01
CA GLU A 67 14.99 74.73 -12.36
C GLU A 67 15.19 73.21 -12.34
N ALA A 68 14.10 72.45 -12.23
CA ALA A 68 14.16 70.99 -12.28
C ALA A 68 14.67 70.45 -13.62
N ALA A 69 14.70 71.27 -14.69
CA ALA A 69 15.11 70.88 -16.04
C ALA A 69 14.56 69.50 -16.43
N ALA A 70 13.34 69.20 -15.99
CA ALA A 70 12.71 67.93 -16.28
C ALA A 70 12.29 68.00 -17.74
N GLU A 71 13.11 67.41 -18.61
CA GLU A 71 12.63 67.03 -19.93
C GLU A 71 11.32 66.28 -19.73
N PRO A 72 10.21 66.67 -20.41
CA PRO A 72 9.02 65.83 -20.40
C PRO A 72 9.50 64.46 -20.85
N ALA A 73 9.28 63.45 -20.01
CA ALA A 73 9.72 62.09 -20.33
C ALA A 73 9.26 61.77 -21.76
N GLU A 74 10.20 61.46 -22.66
CA GLU A 74 9.86 60.88 -23.95
C GLU A 74 9.24 59.50 -23.68
N GLY A 75 7.91 59.46 -23.58
CA GLY A 75 7.16 58.24 -23.29
C GLY A 75 5.72 58.53 -22.94
N ASP A 76 4.83 58.08 -23.83
CA ASP A 76 3.36 57.92 -23.77
C ASP A 76 2.52 59.06 -23.14
N ASP A 77 1.35 59.33 -23.75
CA ASP A 77 0.36 60.27 -23.20
C ASP A 77 0.06 59.92 -21.73
N ARG A 78 -0.01 60.93 -20.85
CA ARG A 78 -0.32 60.76 -19.43
C ARG A 78 -1.60 59.94 -19.23
N GLY A 79 -2.59 60.09 -20.12
CA GLY A 79 -3.81 59.28 -20.12
C GLY A 79 -3.55 57.79 -20.42
N GLU A 80 -2.68 57.50 -21.39
CA GLU A 80 -2.28 56.14 -21.77
C GLU A 80 -1.45 55.45 -20.67
N LEU A 81 -0.54 56.19 -20.04
CA LEU A 81 0.23 55.69 -18.89
C LEU A 81 -0.67 55.39 -17.69
N ALA A 82 -1.63 56.26 -17.38
CA ALA A 82 -2.60 56.04 -16.31
C ALA A 82 -3.45 54.79 -16.57
N ALA A 83 -3.99 54.63 -17.79
CA ALA A 83 -4.74 53.45 -18.18
C ALA A 83 -3.88 52.17 -18.19
N ARG A 84 -2.59 52.28 -18.51
CA ARG A 84 -1.64 51.16 -18.43
C ARG A 84 -1.37 50.75 -16.98
N VAL A 85 -1.19 51.71 -16.08
CA VAL A 85 -1.03 51.46 -14.64
C VAL A 85 -2.27 50.78 -14.07
N GLU A 86 -3.46 51.30 -14.34
CA GLU A 86 -4.73 50.71 -13.86
C GLU A 86 -4.90 49.26 -14.33
N ARG A 87 -4.61 48.97 -15.61
CA ARG A 87 -4.65 47.61 -16.15
C ARG A 87 -3.63 46.69 -15.49
N LEU A 88 -2.41 47.16 -15.24
CA LEU A 88 -1.36 46.38 -14.59
C LEU A 88 -1.66 46.14 -13.11
N GLU A 89 -2.23 47.12 -12.42
CA GLU A 89 -2.69 47.00 -11.03
C GLU A 89 -3.84 45.99 -10.91
N ALA A 90 -4.84 46.08 -11.79
CA ALA A 90 -5.93 45.09 -11.84
C ALA A 90 -5.40 43.68 -12.10
N ARG A 91 -4.44 43.52 -13.02
CA ARG A 91 -3.79 42.24 -13.31
C ARG A 91 -2.96 41.72 -12.12
N ARG A 92 -2.28 42.60 -11.39
CA ARG A 92 -1.54 42.26 -10.17
C ARG A 92 -2.49 41.79 -9.06
N ILE A 93 -3.63 42.45 -8.88
CA ILE A 93 -4.65 42.03 -7.91
C ILE A 93 -5.23 40.67 -8.28
N GLN A 94 -5.48 40.43 -9.58
CA GLN A 94 -6.00 39.16 -10.08
C GLN A 94 -5.02 37.98 -9.89
N LEU A 95 -3.71 38.23 -9.96
CA LEU A 95 -2.66 37.24 -9.66
C LEU A 95 -2.66 36.78 -8.19
N GLY A 96 -3.31 37.52 -7.29
CA GLY A 96 -3.39 37.17 -5.88
C GLY A 96 -2.10 37.45 -5.12
N GLN A 97 -2.02 36.94 -3.88
CA GLN A 97 -0.84 37.10 -3.04
C GLN A 97 0.24 36.10 -3.46
N VAL A 98 1.47 36.59 -3.63
CA VAL A 98 2.63 35.74 -3.91
C VAL A 98 2.98 34.97 -2.65
N ASN A 99 3.02 33.64 -2.74
CA ASN A 99 3.51 32.79 -1.65
C ASN A 99 5.06 32.86 -1.62
N PRO A 100 5.67 33.48 -0.59
CA PRO A 100 7.12 33.59 -0.50
C PRO A 100 7.82 32.25 -0.25
N LEU A 101 7.10 31.25 0.28
CA LEU A 101 7.63 29.91 0.57
C LEU A 101 7.49 28.95 -0.61
N ALA A 102 6.84 29.36 -1.70
CA ALA A 102 6.50 28.45 -2.82
C ALA A 102 7.72 27.75 -3.43
N LYS A 103 8.89 28.41 -3.44
CA LYS A 103 10.12 27.81 -3.94
C LYS A 103 10.64 26.73 -2.99
N GLU A 104 10.67 27.02 -1.69
CA GLU A 104 11.14 26.07 -0.67
C GLU A 104 10.20 24.85 -0.58
N GLU A 105 8.88 25.07 -0.65
CA GLU A 105 7.88 24.01 -0.69
C GLU A 105 8.01 23.14 -1.96
N TYR A 106 8.25 23.77 -3.12
CA TYR A 106 8.50 23.05 -4.36
C TYR A 106 9.77 22.20 -4.29
N ASP A 107 10.88 22.76 -3.80
CA ASP A 107 12.15 22.07 -3.69
C ASP A 107 12.03 20.87 -2.72
N ALA A 108 11.35 21.04 -1.58
CA ALA A 108 11.10 19.97 -0.61
C ALA A 108 10.18 18.85 -1.15
N GLU A 109 9.09 19.21 -1.83
CA GLU A 109 8.17 18.21 -2.39
C GLU A 109 8.81 17.49 -3.58
N LYS A 110 9.68 18.16 -4.33
CA LYS A 110 10.48 17.54 -5.39
C LYS A 110 11.45 16.50 -4.84
N GLU A 111 12.19 16.82 -3.78
CA GLU A 111 13.10 15.87 -3.11
C GLU A 111 12.32 14.64 -2.63
N ARG A 112 11.16 14.86 -1.98
CA ARG A 112 10.27 13.78 -1.54
C ARG A 112 9.77 12.92 -2.70
N LEU A 113 9.43 13.53 -3.84
CA LEU A 113 9.01 12.80 -5.03
C LEU A 113 10.15 11.90 -5.55
N GLU A 114 11.37 12.42 -5.66
CA GLU A 114 12.53 11.67 -6.13
C GLU A 114 12.84 10.45 -5.22
N GLU A 115 12.71 10.63 -3.90
CA GLU A 115 12.82 9.52 -2.93
C GLU A 115 11.74 8.46 -3.14
N LEU A 116 10.48 8.87 -3.28
CA LEU A 116 9.35 7.95 -3.47
C LEU A 116 9.43 7.20 -4.81
N GLU A 117 9.89 7.87 -5.87
CA GLU A 117 10.12 7.24 -7.18
C GLU A 117 11.19 6.16 -7.07
N THR A 118 12.31 6.45 -6.41
CA THR A 118 13.38 5.48 -6.17
C THR A 118 12.88 4.27 -5.39
N GLN A 119 12.13 4.50 -4.29
CA GLN A 119 11.54 3.41 -3.49
C GLN A 119 10.55 2.58 -4.29
N ARG A 120 9.73 3.22 -5.13
CA ARG A 120 8.77 2.52 -6.01
C ARG A 120 9.52 1.62 -6.99
N GLU A 121 10.57 2.12 -7.63
CA GLU A 121 11.36 1.34 -8.59
C GLU A 121 12.03 0.12 -7.94
N ASP A 122 12.56 0.27 -6.74
CA ASP A 122 13.14 -0.85 -5.98
C ASP A 122 12.08 -1.88 -5.57
N LEU A 123 10.88 -1.44 -5.18
CA LEU A 123 9.75 -2.34 -4.89
C LEU A 123 9.26 -3.07 -6.14
N GLU A 124 9.13 -2.38 -7.28
CA GLU A 124 8.73 -3.00 -8.54
C GLU A 124 9.76 -4.02 -9.03
N ARG A 125 11.06 -3.75 -8.83
CA ARG A 125 12.13 -4.71 -9.11
C ARG A 125 12.02 -5.93 -8.21
N SER A 126 11.89 -5.72 -6.91
CA SER A 126 11.74 -6.81 -5.93
C SER A 126 10.52 -7.69 -6.23
N LEU A 127 9.41 -7.09 -6.68
CA LEU A 127 8.20 -7.81 -7.06
C LEU A 127 8.44 -8.70 -8.28
N LYS A 128 9.15 -8.19 -9.30
CA LYS A 128 9.53 -8.99 -10.48
C LYS A 128 10.47 -10.14 -10.12
N GLU A 129 11.43 -9.91 -9.24
CA GLU A 129 12.35 -10.95 -8.76
C GLU A 129 11.62 -12.05 -7.99
N LEU A 130 10.68 -11.68 -7.11
CA LEU A 130 9.86 -12.63 -6.38
C LEU A 130 8.93 -13.44 -7.30
N ASP A 131 8.36 -12.82 -8.33
CA ASP A 131 7.52 -13.51 -9.31
C ASP A 131 8.32 -14.53 -10.15
N ALA A 132 9.54 -14.16 -10.53
CA ALA A 132 10.47 -15.06 -11.19
C ALA A 132 10.86 -16.24 -10.29
N LEU A 133 11.21 -15.98 -9.02
CA LEU A 133 11.54 -17.01 -8.03
C LEU A 133 10.36 -17.94 -7.78
N ARG A 134 9.14 -17.41 -7.70
CA ARG A 134 7.92 -18.23 -7.56
C ARG A 134 7.78 -19.20 -8.72
N THR A 135 7.98 -18.72 -9.94
CA THR A 135 7.89 -19.53 -11.16
C THR A 135 8.95 -20.62 -11.18
N GLU A 136 10.22 -20.28 -10.90
CA GLU A 136 11.32 -21.25 -10.82
C GLU A 136 11.08 -22.32 -9.74
N LEU A 137 10.56 -21.90 -8.58
CA LEU A 137 10.22 -22.83 -7.50
C LEU A 137 9.09 -23.77 -7.91
N ALA A 138 8.05 -23.26 -8.58
CA ALA A 138 6.94 -24.09 -9.06
C ALA A 138 7.41 -25.14 -10.07
N GLU A 139 8.23 -24.75 -11.05
CA GLU A 139 8.83 -25.68 -12.03
C GLU A 139 9.71 -26.73 -11.34
N THR A 140 10.49 -26.31 -10.34
CA THR A 140 11.34 -27.22 -9.57
C THR A 140 10.52 -28.22 -8.76
N VAL A 141 9.43 -27.77 -8.14
CA VAL A 141 8.51 -28.64 -7.38
C VAL A 141 7.84 -29.64 -8.31
N GLU A 142 7.29 -29.19 -9.44
CA GLU A 142 6.63 -30.06 -10.42
C GLU A 142 7.60 -31.12 -10.96
N ARG A 143 8.80 -30.70 -11.38
CA ARG A 143 9.82 -31.64 -11.86
C ARG A 143 10.20 -32.67 -10.80
N ARG A 144 10.51 -32.23 -9.56
CA ARG A 144 10.87 -33.16 -8.47
C ARG A 144 9.72 -34.07 -8.09
N PHE A 145 8.49 -33.59 -8.15
CA PHE A 145 7.29 -34.39 -7.91
C PHE A 145 7.18 -35.49 -8.96
N THR A 146 7.22 -35.15 -10.26
CA THR A 146 7.14 -36.13 -11.35
C THR A 146 8.26 -37.17 -11.27
N GLU A 147 9.52 -36.73 -11.09
CA GLU A 147 10.67 -37.63 -10.92
C GLU A 147 10.47 -38.59 -9.74
N THR A 148 9.97 -38.09 -8.61
CA THR A 148 9.72 -38.93 -7.42
C THR A 148 8.53 -39.85 -7.64
N PHE A 149 7.44 -39.35 -8.24
CA PHE A 149 6.23 -40.13 -8.50
C PHE A 149 6.52 -41.30 -9.44
N ASP A 150 7.23 -41.06 -10.54
CA ASP A 150 7.59 -42.10 -11.50
C ASP A 150 8.47 -43.19 -10.85
N ALA A 151 9.43 -42.78 -10.02
CA ALA A 151 10.26 -43.72 -9.27
C ALA A 151 9.43 -44.56 -8.27
N VAL A 152 8.52 -43.92 -7.52
CA VAL A 152 7.63 -44.61 -6.58
C VAL A 152 6.67 -45.54 -7.31
N ALA A 153 6.11 -45.14 -8.45
CA ALA A 153 5.21 -45.95 -9.26
C ALA A 153 5.90 -47.22 -9.78
N ALA A 154 7.13 -47.09 -10.29
CA ALA A 154 7.93 -48.23 -10.76
C ALA A 154 8.26 -49.20 -9.61
N HIS A 155 8.68 -48.68 -8.44
CA HIS A 155 8.94 -49.53 -7.28
C HIS A 155 7.67 -50.16 -6.72
N PHE A 156 6.53 -49.46 -6.77
CA PHE A 156 5.26 -50.00 -6.31
C PHE A 156 4.82 -51.20 -7.14
N GLU A 157 4.97 -51.14 -8.47
CA GLU A 157 4.72 -52.29 -9.36
C GLU A 157 5.57 -53.50 -8.96
N GLU A 158 6.88 -53.31 -8.75
CA GLU A 158 7.80 -54.39 -8.36
C GLU A 158 7.48 -55.00 -6.99
N VAL A 159 7.22 -54.14 -5.99
CA VAL A 159 6.91 -54.56 -4.62
C VAL A 159 5.54 -55.24 -4.56
N ALA A 160 4.55 -54.71 -5.27
CA ALA A 160 3.21 -55.29 -5.31
C ALA A 160 3.23 -56.70 -5.93
N THR A 161 3.98 -56.92 -7.01
CA THR A 161 4.12 -58.27 -7.59
C THR A 161 4.81 -59.26 -6.64
N THR A 162 5.74 -58.78 -5.81
CA THR A 162 6.42 -59.62 -4.80
C THR A 162 5.49 -60.03 -3.67
N LEU A 163 4.70 -59.07 -3.14
CA LEU A 163 3.78 -59.32 -2.02
C LEU A 163 2.46 -60.00 -2.46
N PHE A 164 2.04 -59.81 -3.71
CA PHE A 164 0.86 -60.43 -4.31
C PHE A 164 1.25 -61.28 -5.53
N PRO A 165 1.58 -62.58 -5.36
CA PRO A 165 1.93 -63.46 -6.48
C PRO A 165 0.80 -63.53 -7.52
N GLY A 166 1.08 -63.11 -8.76
CA GLY A 166 0.08 -63.04 -9.84
C GLY A 166 -0.86 -61.82 -9.76
N GLY A 167 -0.58 -60.89 -8.84
CA GLY A 167 -1.24 -59.59 -8.73
C GLY A 167 -0.46 -58.46 -9.40
N GLU A 168 -1.14 -57.34 -9.59
CA GLU A 168 -0.58 -56.09 -10.13
C GLU A 168 -0.94 -54.93 -9.20
N GLY A 169 -0.03 -53.98 -8.99
CA GLY A 169 -0.31 -52.73 -8.30
C GLY A 169 0.02 -51.55 -9.22
N ARG A 170 -0.78 -50.48 -9.20
CA ARG A 170 -0.49 -49.24 -9.94
C ARG A 170 -0.82 -48.02 -9.11
N LEU A 171 -0.07 -46.95 -9.32
CA LEU A 171 -0.37 -45.63 -8.79
C LEU A 171 -0.96 -44.76 -9.88
N ARG A 172 -2.01 -44.00 -9.55
CA ARG A 172 -2.60 -43.03 -10.47
C ARG A 172 -2.69 -41.66 -9.81
N LEU A 173 -2.35 -40.64 -10.57
CA LEU A 173 -2.67 -39.26 -10.21
C LEU A 173 -4.16 -39.06 -10.48
N VAL A 174 -4.87 -38.58 -9.47
CA VAL A 174 -6.28 -38.22 -9.55
C VAL A 174 -6.41 -36.73 -9.28
N GLU A 175 -7.22 -36.04 -10.06
CA GLU A 175 -7.65 -34.71 -9.68
C GLU A 175 -8.52 -34.85 -8.42
N PRO A 176 -8.33 -34.02 -7.39
CA PRO A 176 -9.22 -34.05 -6.24
C PRO A 176 -10.64 -33.79 -6.73
N ALA A 177 -11.58 -34.64 -6.33
CA ALA A 177 -12.98 -34.31 -6.46
C ALA A 177 -13.27 -33.13 -5.52
N ASP A 178 -14.08 -32.17 -5.97
CA ASP A 178 -14.62 -31.06 -5.18
C ASP A 178 -15.58 -31.54 -4.07
N ASP A 179 -15.24 -32.62 -3.36
CA ASP A 179 -16.00 -33.11 -2.23
C ASP A 179 -15.54 -32.39 -0.97
N GLU A 180 -16.45 -31.55 -0.46
CA GLU A 180 -16.45 -30.91 0.85
C GLU A 180 -15.52 -29.68 1.03
N GLY A 181 -15.86 -28.59 0.34
CA GLY A 181 -15.80 -27.23 0.91
C GLY A 181 -14.41 -26.59 1.10
N GLU A 182 -13.32 -27.33 0.91
CA GLU A 182 -11.97 -26.78 0.84
C GLU A 182 -11.38 -27.03 -0.56
N PRO A 183 -10.91 -26.00 -1.28
CA PRO A 183 -10.17 -26.22 -2.51
C PRO A 183 -8.88 -26.98 -2.16
N SER A 184 -8.89 -28.30 -2.37
CA SER A 184 -7.70 -29.15 -2.24
C SER A 184 -6.68 -28.71 -3.27
N LEU A 185 -5.68 -27.95 -2.84
CA LEU A 185 -4.55 -27.54 -3.65
C LEU A 185 -3.65 -28.76 -3.90
N GLY A 186 -3.94 -29.54 -4.95
CA GLY A 186 -3.02 -30.54 -5.48
C GLY A 186 -3.66 -31.81 -6.04
N LEU A 187 -2.92 -32.50 -6.91
CA LEU A 187 -3.23 -33.83 -7.41
C LEU A 187 -3.24 -34.84 -6.24
N GLY A 188 -4.31 -35.62 -6.12
CA GLY A 188 -4.36 -36.78 -5.24
C GLY A 188 -3.61 -37.98 -5.84
N ILE A 189 -3.24 -38.93 -4.99
CA ILE A 189 -2.64 -40.21 -5.41
C ILE A 189 -3.60 -41.33 -5.05
N GLU A 190 -4.04 -42.08 -6.07
CA GLU A 190 -4.86 -43.26 -5.92
C GLU A 190 -4.00 -44.54 -6.01
N VAL A 191 -4.13 -45.39 -4.99
CA VAL A 191 -3.43 -46.69 -4.90
C VAL A 191 -4.37 -47.79 -5.36
N GLU A 192 -4.07 -48.38 -6.52
CA GLU A 192 -4.82 -49.48 -7.11
C GLU A 192 -4.07 -50.80 -6.96
N LEU A 193 -4.78 -51.84 -6.53
CA LEU A 193 -4.23 -53.18 -6.41
C LEU A 193 -5.19 -54.20 -7.02
N ARG A 194 -4.61 -55.17 -7.72
CA ARG A 194 -5.28 -56.35 -8.26
C ARG A 194 -4.69 -57.60 -7.63
N PRO A 195 -5.31 -58.17 -6.59
CA PRO A 195 -4.95 -59.49 -6.08
C PRO A 195 -5.17 -60.57 -7.14
N ALA A 196 -4.48 -61.71 -7.01
CA ALA A 196 -4.58 -62.83 -7.94
C ALA A 196 -6.03 -63.27 -8.18
N GLY A 197 -6.48 -63.21 -9.43
CA GLY A 197 -7.83 -63.62 -9.84
C GLY A 197 -8.97 -62.64 -9.49
N LYS A 198 -8.67 -61.46 -8.93
CA LYS A 198 -9.67 -60.41 -8.62
C LYS A 198 -9.58 -59.24 -9.61
N LYS A 199 -10.61 -58.38 -9.63
CA LYS A 199 -10.59 -57.10 -10.36
C LYS A 199 -9.71 -56.09 -9.62
N ILE A 200 -9.23 -55.08 -10.34
CA ILE A 200 -8.54 -53.93 -9.74
C ILE A 200 -9.51 -53.22 -8.78
N THR A 201 -9.05 -52.96 -7.57
CA THR A 201 -9.81 -52.23 -6.55
C THR A 201 -8.91 -51.21 -5.86
N ARG A 202 -9.53 -50.10 -5.42
CA ARG A 202 -8.90 -49.09 -4.57
C ARG A 202 -8.49 -49.72 -3.24
N LEU A 203 -7.38 -49.26 -2.66
CA LEU A 203 -6.88 -49.74 -1.36
C LEU A 203 -7.95 -49.74 -0.25
N GLY A 204 -8.85 -48.75 -0.25
CA GLY A 204 -9.96 -48.65 0.71
C GLY A 204 -11.04 -49.73 0.61
N MET A 205 -11.12 -50.45 -0.52
CA MET A 205 -12.14 -51.47 -0.79
C MET A 205 -11.61 -52.92 -0.61
N LEU A 206 -10.36 -53.09 -0.19
CA LEU A 206 -9.74 -54.40 0.02
C LEU A 206 -10.12 -55.02 1.38
N SER A 207 -9.94 -56.34 1.51
CA SER A 207 -10.07 -57.03 2.80
C SER A 207 -8.98 -56.57 3.78
N GLY A 208 -9.18 -56.74 5.10
CA GLY A 208 -8.26 -56.21 6.12
C GLY A 208 -6.78 -56.59 5.92
N GLY A 209 -6.49 -57.86 5.63
CA GLY A 209 -5.12 -58.33 5.36
C GLY A 209 -4.57 -57.83 4.01
N GLU A 210 -5.39 -57.79 2.96
CA GLU A 210 -4.98 -57.25 1.65
C GLU A 210 -4.73 -55.73 1.72
N LYS A 211 -5.51 -55.00 2.52
CA LYS A 211 -5.33 -53.58 2.77
C LYS A 211 -4.03 -53.31 3.52
N ALA A 212 -3.71 -54.10 4.55
CA ALA A 212 -2.45 -53.99 5.28
C ALA A 212 -1.25 -54.26 4.35
N LEU A 213 -1.30 -55.34 3.58
CA LEU A 213 -0.22 -55.69 2.66
C LEU A 213 -0.07 -54.67 1.50
N GLY A 214 -1.19 -54.12 1.03
CA GLY A 214 -1.19 -53.04 0.05
C GLY A 214 -0.58 -51.73 0.59
N ALA A 215 -0.88 -51.38 1.84
CA ALA A 215 -0.28 -50.23 2.50
C ALA A 215 1.23 -50.42 2.72
N ILE A 216 1.65 -51.61 3.15
CA ILE A 216 3.07 -51.98 3.27
C ILE A 216 3.75 -51.89 1.89
N SER A 217 3.11 -52.38 0.83
CA SER A 217 3.65 -52.28 -0.53
C SER A 217 3.93 -50.84 -0.94
N PHE A 218 3.00 -49.93 -0.63
CA PHE A 218 3.14 -48.51 -0.91
C PHE A 218 4.26 -47.85 -0.08
N LEU A 219 4.32 -48.14 1.22
CA LEU A 219 5.39 -47.65 2.11
C LEU A 219 6.78 -48.10 1.63
N PHE A 220 6.92 -49.36 1.24
CA PHE A 220 8.18 -49.87 0.70
C PHE A 220 8.54 -49.23 -0.64
N ALA A 221 7.57 -48.98 -1.51
CA ALA A 221 7.82 -48.25 -2.76
C ALA A 221 8.38 -46.84 -2.51
N LEU A 222 7.85 -46.13 -1.51
CA LEU A 222 8.36 -44.83 -1.08
C LEU A 222 9.80 -44.94 -0.54
N PHE A 223 10.07 -45.96 0.29
CA PHE A 223 11.40 -46.19 0.85
C PHE A 223 12.44 -46.50 -0.23
N LEU A 224 12.07 -47.26 -1.27
CA LEU A 224 12.98 -47.59 -2.36
C LEU A 224 13.24 -46.40 -3.28
N ALA A 225 12.24 -45.54 -3.50
CA ALA A 225 12.40 -44.33 -4.28
C ALA A 225 13.32 -43.30 -3.60
N LYS A 226 13.35 -43.28 -2.26
CA LYS A 226 14.27 -42.46 -1.45
C LYS A 226 14.95 -43.32 -0.38
N PRO A 227 16.05 -44.00 -0.73
CA PRO A 227 16.71 -44.94 0.18
C PRO A 227 17.28 -44.23 1.41
N CYS A 228 16.98 -44.77 2.58
CA CYS A 228 17.51 -44.34 3.86
C CYS A 228 18.55 -45.37 4.35
N PRO A 229 19.54 -44.96 5.17
CA PRO A 229 20.54 -45.89 5.70
C PRO A 229 19.94 -47.01 6.56
N PHE A 230 18.86 -46.71 7.29
CA PHE A 230 18.13 -47.69 8.09
C PHE A 230 16.62 -47.38 8.14
N TYR A 231 15.84 -48.41 8.45
CA TYR A 231 14.39 -48.35 8.64
C TYR A 231 14.01 -49.02 9.96
N LEU A 232 13.14 -48.37 10.74
CA LEU A 232 12.54 -48.92 11.96
C LEU A 232 11.08 -49.24 11.69
N LEU A 233 10.70 -50.51 11.84
CA LEU A 233 9.34 -51.01 11.62
C LEU A 233 8.81 -51.53 12.94
N ASP A 234 7.73 -50.94 13.46
CA ASP A 234 7.13 -51.31 14.74
C ASP A 234 5.78 -51.99 14.54
N GLU A 235 5.73 -53.29 14.79
CA GLU A 235 4.56 -54.18 14.69
C GLU A 235 3.74 -54.02 13.38
N VAL A 236 4.41 -53.67 12.28
CA VAL A 236 3.75 -53.41 10.99
C VAL A 236 3.05 -54.64 10.42
N GLU A 237 3.47 -55.83 10.81
CA GLU A 237 2.93 -57.11 10.37
C GLU A 237 1.80 -57.65 11.26
N ALA A 238 1.37 -56.93 12.30
CA ALA A 238 0.38 -57.43 13.27
C ALA A 238 -0.97 -57.83 12.63
N ALA A 239 -1.32 -57.21 11.49
CA ALA A 239 -2.52 -57.51 10.73
C ALA A 239 -2.34 -58.57 9.62
N LEU A 240 -1.13 -59.14 9.48
CA LEU A 240 -0.82 -60.12 8.45
C LEU A 240 -0.99 -61.55 8.97
N ASP A 241 -1.42 -62.45 8.09
CA ASP A 241 -1.43 -63.89 8.35
C ASP A 241 -0.04 -64.51 8.11
N ASP A 242 0.14 -65.76 8.54
CA ASP A 242 1.42 -66.48 8.42
C ASP A 242 1.99 -66.50 6.99
N ALA A 243 1.12 -66.59 5.98
CA ALA A 243 1.53 -66.62 4.58
C ALA A 243 2.05 -65.26 4.11
N ASN A 244 1.37 -64.17 4.47
CA ASN A 244 1.78 -62.82 4.11
C ASN A 244 2.97 -62.34 4.94
N ILE A 245 3.14 -62.78 6.18
CA ILE A 245 4.37 -62.55 6.97
C ILE A 245 5.59 -63.15 6.24
N GLY A 246 5.47 -64.34 5.65
CA GLY A 246 6.54 -64.93 4.85
C GLY A 246 6.97 -64.06 3.68
N ARG A 247 6.00 -63.50 2.94
CA ARG A 247 6.28 -62.59 1.81
C ARG A 247 6.89 -61.26 2.25
N PHE A 248 6.41 -60.73 3.38
CA PHE A 248 6.99 -59.53 3.99
C PHE A 248 8.46 -59.74 4.38
N VAL A 249 8.78 -60.87 5.01
CA VAL A 249 10.15 -61.25 5.35
C VAL A 249 11.03 -61.41 4.10
N GLU A 250 10.51 -62.03 3.04
CA GLU A 250 11.24 -62.18 1.77
C GLU A 250 11.56 -60.82 1.15
N LEU A 251 10.60 -59.87 1.20
CA LEU A 251 10.80 -58.49 0.77
C LEU A 251 11.92 -57.82 1.58
N LEU A 252 11.90 -57.93 2.91
CA LEU A 252 12.95 -57.38 3.77
C LEU A 252 14.33 -57.95 3.40
N ARG A 253 14.43 -59.27 3.21
CA ARG A 253 15.69 -59.94 2.83
C ARG A 253 16.21 -59.47 1.48
N ARG A 254 15.32 -59.31 0.48
CA ARG A 254 15.68 -58.83 -0.86
C ARG A 254 16.34 -57.44 -0.82
N TYR A 255 15.94 -56.61 0.14
CA TYR A 255 16.46 -55.24 0.27
C TYR A 255 17.45 -55.04 1.41
N ALA A 256 17.75 -56.09 2.19
CA ALA A 256 18.67 -56.02 3.33
C ALA A 256 20.10 -55.64 2.93
N ASP A 257 20.51 -55.92 1.68
CA ASP A 257 21.81 -55.51 1.15
C ASP A 257 21.90 -54.00 0.86
N ARG A 258 20.75 -53.32 0.74
CA ARG A 258 20.67 -51.89 0.41
C ARG A 258 20.42 -51.00 1.63
N ALA A 259 19.78 -51.52 2.66
CA ALA A 259 19.45 -50.78 3.88
C ALA A 259 19.35 -51.68 5.10
N GLN A 260 19.60 -51.12 6.28
CA GLN A 260 19.44 -51.83 7.54
C GLN A 260 17.98 -51.80 8.01
N PHE A 261 17.39 -52.97 8.27
CA PHE A 261 16.05 -53.07 8.83
C PHE A 261 16.10 -53.43 10.32
N VAL A 262 15.44 -52.63 11.14
CA VAL A 262 15.19 -52.91 12.56
C VAL A 262 13.69 -53.12 12.71
N VAL A 263 13.29 -54.34 13.08
CA VAL A 263 11.88 -54.71 13.21
C VAL A 263 11.57 -55.02 14.67
N ILE A 264 10.60 -54.31 15.23
CA ILE A 264 10.02 -54.59 16.55
C ILE A 264 8.78 -55.43 16.31
N THR A 265 8.77 -56.64 16.85
CA THR A 265 7.71 -57.61 16.57
C THR A 265 7.58 -58.63 17.68
N HIS A 266 6.39 -59.20 17.81
CA HIS A 266 6.11 -60.41 18.59
C HIS A 266 5.84 -61.64 17.69
N GLN A 267 5.93 -61.50 16.36
CA GLN A 267 5.65 -62.57 15.40
C GLN A 267 6.84 -63.53 15.26
N LYS A 268 6.62 -64.81 15.56
CA LYS A 268 7.67 -65.84 15.56
C LYS A 268 8.37 -65.96 14.20
N ARG A 269 7.60 -65.95 13.10
CA ARG A 269 8.14 -66.05 11.73
C ARG A 269 9.06 -64.89 11.37
N THR A 270 8.72 -63.67 11.78
CA THR A 270 9.60 -62.50 11.57
C THR A 270 10.88 -62.62 12.39
N MET A 271 10.78 -63.06 13.65
CA MET A 271 11.94 -63.27 14.53
C MET A 271 12.90 -64.33 14.00
N GLU A 272 12.37 -65.46 13.51
CA GLU A 272 13.17 -66.57 12.96
C GLU A 272 13.98 -66.15 11.73
N ALA A 273 13.51 -65.13 11.01
CA ALA A 273 14.14 -64.71 9.78
C ALA A 273 15.26 -63.68 9.94
N ALA A 274 15.42 -63.09 11.13
CA ALA A 274 16.37 -62.02 11.43
C ALA A 274 17.83 -62.54 11.53
N ASP A 275 18.81 -61.70 11.18
CA ASP A 275 20.23 -62.04 11.41
C ASP A 275 20.62 -61.92 12.90
N VAL A 276 20.02 -60.94 13.61
CA VAL A 276 20.27 -60.66 15.03
C VAL A 276 18.96 -60.36 15.73
N LEU A 277 18.75 -61.00 16.88
CA LEU A 277 17.63 -60.73 17.77
C LEU A 277 18.09 -59.94 19.00
N TYR A 278 17.34 -58.89 19.32
CA TYR A 278 17.44 -58.16 20.57
C TYR A 278 16.16 -58.39 21.37
N GLY A 279 16.28 -58.97 22.56
CA GLY A 279 15.19 -59.14 23.50
C GLY A 279 15.28 -58.10 24.60
N VAL A 280 14.14 -57.53 24.99
CA VAL A 280 14.04 -56.68 26.19
C VAL A 280 13.44 -57.53 27.30
N THR A 281 14.13 -57.60 28.44
CA THR A 281 13.67 -58.30 29.65
C THR A 281 13.67 -57.33 30.82
N MET A 282 12.74 -57.49 31.76
CA MET A 282 12.64 -56.62 32.93
C MET A 282 13.10 -57.42 34.16
N GLY A 283 14.10 -56.90 34.87
CA GLY A 283 14.56 -57.48 36.13
C GLY A 283 13.53 -57.31 37.25
N GLY A 284 13.75 -57.98 38.38
CA GLY A 284 12.90 -57.82 39.58
C GLY A 284 12.94 -56.42 40.21
N ASP A 285 13.88 -55.59 39.78
CA ASP A 285 14.06 -54.17 40.13
C ASP A 285 13.29 -53.21 39.20
N GLY A 286 12.55 -53.72 38.21
CA GLY A 286 11.77 -52.91 37.28
C GLY A 286 12.60 -52.20 36.19
N VAL A 287 13.89 -52.50 36.10
CA VAL A 287 14.79 -51.93 35.08
C VAL A 287 14.82 -52.84 33.86
N SER A 288 14.57 -52.27 32.68
CA SER A 288 14.67 -52.99 31.40
C SER A 288 16.13 -53.24 31.03
N GLN A 289 16.47 -54.49 30.76
CA GLN A 289 17.77 -54.95 30.27
C GLN A 289 17.63 -55.51 28.86
N ILE A 290 18.65 -55.31 28.04
CA ILE A 290 18.68 -55.78 26.64
C ILE A 290 19.57 -57.02 26.57
N VAL A 291 19.01 -58.11 26.05
CA VAL A 291 19.75 -59.32 25.69
C VAL A 291 19.85 -59.42 24.17
N SER A 292 20.98 -59.88 23.65
CA SER A 292 21.17 -60.05 22.21
C SER A 292 21.60 -61.46 21.86
N ARG A 293 21.15 -61.95 20.71
CA ARG A 293 21.53 -63.24 20.14
C ARG A 293 21.67 -63.11 18.63
N ARG A 294 22.81 -63.54 18.08
CA ARG A 294 22.98 -63.70 16.63
C ARG A 294 22.40 -65.05 16.21
N LEU A 295 21.54 -65.06 15.19
CA LEU A 295 20.97 -66.30 14.65
C LEU A 295 21.94 -66.87 13.60
N PRO A 296 22.14 -68.20 13.54
CA PRO A 296 22.86 -68.83 12.45
C PRO A 296 22.12 -68.57 11.14
N ARG A 297 22.81 -68.12 10.08
CA ARG A 297 22.23 -68.11 8.73
C ARG A 297 22.07 -69.57 8.30
N GLU A 298 20.85 -70.02 8.07
CA GLU A 298 20.64 -71.24 7.29
C GLU A 298 21.12 -70.95 5.85
N ASP A 299 22.22 -71.59 5.46
CA ASP A 299 22.77 -71.50 4.11
C ASP A 299 21.70 -71.93 3.10
N ALA A 300 21.17 -70.97 2.35
CA ALA A 300 20.22 -71.17 1.25
C ALA A 300 20.79 -71.95 0.04
N ALA A 301 21.90 -72.67 0.21
CA ALA A 301 22.56 -73.48 -0.82
C ALA A 301 22.10 -74.95 -0.86
N ALA A 302 21.23 -75.39 0.05
CA ALA A 302 20.86 -76.82 0.16
C ALA A 302 19.55 -77.24 -0.57
N VAL A 303 18.89 -76.33 -1.31
CA VAL A 303 17.61 -76.65 -2.01
C VAL A 303 17.72 -76.57 -3.54
N ALA A 304 18.94 -76.42 -4.07
CA ALA A 304 19.21 -76.41 -5.52
C ALA A 304 20.19 -77.53 -5.94
N GLY A 305 20.11 -78.70 -5.29
CA GLY A 305 20.87 -79.91 -5.64
C GLY A 305 19.94 -81.08 -5.91
#